data_AF-A0A0A8GY43-F1
#
_entry.id   AF-A0A0A8GY43-F1
#
_cell.length_a   1.000
_cell.length_b   1.000
_cell.length_c   1.000
_cell.angle_alpha   90.00
_cell.angle_beta   90.00
_cell.angle_gamma   90.00
#
_symmetry.space_group_name_H-M   'P 1'
#
loop_
_entity.id
_entity.type
_entity.pdbx_description
1 polymer ?
#
loop_
_entity_poly.entity_id
_entity_poly.type
_entity_poly.pdbx_seq_one_letter_code
_entity_poly.pdbx_strand_id
1 'polypeptide(L)'
;MNSLIKKRSQEIIDELSAHLGIEKHNQTIFYLTHINEKEKKLHLKNGHELAPEPWFIVDENDDVKTMFSVKTLVEFLQNAKDLQKNNFELKLEKAIYQQIPIDFNDVWIVAMDEIKHQVAKGVKEVNINLDQLISNIHTKHPNLFIDMKEVMQKVKTNERL
;
A
#
# COMPACT_ATOMS: atom_id res chain seq x y z
N MET A 1 32.90 11.64 -31.78
CA MET A 1 32.94 10.21 -31.39
C MET A 1 32.90 10.10 -29.88
N ASN A 2 31.74 9.67 -29.36
CA ASN A 2 31.47 8.97 -28.09
C ASN A 2 30.02 9.27 -27.68
N SER A 3 29.10 8.78 -28.49
CA SER A 3 27.69 8.75 -28.16
C SER A 3 27.40 7.49 -27.34
N LEU A 4 26.66 7.67 -26.25
CA LEU A 4 25.60 6.76 -25.82
C LEU A 4 26.04 5.39 -25.31
N ILE A 5 26.61 5.36 -24.11
CA ILE A 5 26.18 4.35 -23.13
C ILE A 5 25.56 5.14 -22.00
N LYS A 6 24.24 5.32 -22.05
CA LYS A 6 23.47 5.83 -20.92
C LYS A 6 23.63 4.76 -19.83
N LYS A 7 24.43 5.06 -18.80
CA LYS A 7 24.67 4.14 -17.69
C LYS A 7 23.32 3.78 -17.06
N ARG A 8 23.12 2.50 -16.76
CA ARG A 8 21.89 1.95 -16.17
C ARG A 8 21.50 2.71 -14.90
N SER A 9 22.51 3.15 -14.14
CA SER A 9 22.33 3.97 -12.95
C SER A 9 21.57 5.29 -13.18
N GLN A 10 21.85 6.01 -14.27
CA GLN A 10 21.18 7.30 -14.53
C GLN A 10 19.71 7.11 -14.87
N GLU A 11 19.35 6.00 -15.54
CA GLU A 11 17.96 5.69 -15.86
C GLU A 11 17.15 5.40 -14.61
N ILE A 12 17.71 4.59 -13.70
CA ILE A 12 17.10 4.27 -12.41
C ILE A 12 16.91 5.53 -11.56
N ILE A 13 17.93 6.40 -11.52
CA ILE A 13 17.86 7.67 -10.77
C ILE A 13 16.79 8.59 -11.37
N ASP A 14 16.76 8.74 -12.69
CA ASP A 14 15.78 9.57 -13.38
C ASP A 14 14.34 9.06 -13.15
N GLU A 15 14.13 7.75 -13.22
CA GLU A 15 12.83 7.10 -13.00
C GLU A 15 12.36 7.28 -11.54
N LEU A 16 13.21 6.99 -10.56
CA LEU A 16 12.88 7.18 -9.15
C LEU A 16 12.63 8.65 -8.82
N SER A 17 13.43 9.57 -9.36
CA SER A 17 13.23 11.01 -9.16
C SER A 17 11.89 11.47 -9.72
N ALA A 18 11.51 11.00 -10.91
CA ALA A 18 10.22 11.32 -11.51
C ALA A 18 9.05 10.84 -10.63
N HIS A 19 9.13 9.62 -10.09
CA HIS A 19 8.11 9.11 -9.16
C HIS A 19 8.02 9.89 -7.84
N LEU A 20 9.12 10.48 -7.40
CA LEU A 20 9.18 11.29 -6.17
C LEU A 20 8.92 12.78 -6.42
N GLY A 21 8.69 13.20 -7.67
CA GLY A 21 8.49 14.61 -8.03
C GLY A 21 9.75 15.47 -7.93
N ILE A 22 10.94 14.86 -8.01
CA ILE A 22 12.22 15.55 -7.94
C ILE A 22 12.69 15.88 -9.36
N GLU A 23 12.90 17.17 -9.63
CA GLU A 23 13.45 17.64 -10.89
C GLU A 23 14.92 17.24 -11.04
N LYS A 24 15.37 16.97 -12.27
CA LYS A 24 16.74 16.48 -12.55
C LYS A 24 17.84 17.37 -11.97
N HIS A 25 17.65 18.68 -11.96
CA HIS A 25 18.64 19.62 -11.43
C HIS A 25 18.69 19.64 -9.90
N ASN A 26 17.66 19.11 -9.22
CA ASN A 26 17.58 19.00 -7.77
C ASN A 26 18.00 17.61 -7.25
N GLN A 27 18.44 16.72 -8.15
CA GLN A 27 18.94 15.40 -7.78
C GLN A 27 20.30 15.49 -7.09
N THR A 28 20.41 14.91 -5.90
CA THR A 28 21.70 14.72 -5.23
C THR A 28 22.26 13.36 -5.59
N ILE A 29 23.43 13.33 -6.25
CA ILE A 29 24.09 12.11 -6.72
C ILE A 29 25.54 12.09 -6.21
N PHE A 30 25.85 11.04 -5.46
CA PHE A 30 27.18 10.69 -5.00
C PHE A 30 27.74 9.50 -5.79
N TYR A 31 29.05 9.48 -6.00
CA TYR A 31 29.79 8.32 -6.49
C TYR A 31 30.59 7.71 -5.34
N LEU A 32 30.38 6.42 -5.11
CA LEU A 32 31.06 5.65 -4.08
C LEU A 32 32.33 5.03 -4.66
N THR A 33 33.47 5.31 -4.04
CA THR A 33 34.76 4.67 -4.32
C THR A 33 35.29 4.01 -3.05
N HIS A 34 35.89 2.83 -3.19
CA HIS A 34 36.51 2.14 -2.06
C HIS A 34 37.95 2.66 -1.86
N ILE A 35 38.28 3.08 -0.63
CA ILE A 35 39.66 3.42 -0.25
C ILE A 35 40.35 2.16 0.29
N ASN A 36 39.66 1.44 1.19
CA ASN A 36 40.09 0.17 1.76
C ASN A 36 38.86 -0.65 2.23
N GLU A 37 39.05 -1.79 2.89
CA GLU A 37 37.94 -2.64 3.35
C GLU A 37 36.99 -1.97 4.37
N LYS A 38 37.47 -0.94 5.08
CA LYS A 38 36.71 -0.25 6.15
C LYS A 38 36.30 1.17 5.79
N GLU A 39 36.83 1.72 4.71
CA GLU A 39 36.65 3.12 4.33
C GLU A 39 36.19 3.24 2.89
N LYS A 40 35.09 3.98 2.72
CA LYS A 40 34.57 4.35 1.41
C LYS A 40 34.49 5.86 1.32
N LYS A 41 34.74 6.38 0.13
CA LYS A 41 34.67 7.80 -0.18
C LYS A 41 33.45 8.07 -1.04
N LEU A 42 32.70 9.10 -0.69
CA LEU A 42 31.59 9.61 -1.47
C LEU A 42 32.04 10.89 -2.19
N HIS A 43 31.93 10.89 -3.50
CA HIS A 43 32.20 12.05 -4.35
C HIS A 43 30.87 12.64 -4.80
N LEU A 44 30.53 13.84 -4.33
CA LEU A 44 29.36 14.56 -4.81
C LEU A 44 29.57 14.94 -6.28
N LYS A 45 28.78 14.38 -7.20
CA LYS A 45 28.81 14.74 -8.62
C LYS A 45 27.77 15.81 -8.95
N ASN A 46 26.61 15.73 -8.31
CA ASN A 46 25.51 16.65 -8.51
C ASN A 46 24.79 16.85 -7.18
N GLY A 47 24.40 18.08 -6.85
CA GLY A 47 23.65 18.37 -5.63
C GLY A 47 23.64 19.85 -5.27
N HIS A 48 22.73 20.19 -4.37
CA HIS A 48 22.59 21.51 -3.77
C HIS A 48 22.66 21.37 -2.24
N GLU A 49 23.07 22.43 -1.55
CA GLU A 49 23.18 22.46 -0.09
C GLU A 49 21.83 22.22 0.62
N LEU A 50 20.72 22.47 -0.09
CA LEU A 50 19.33 22.25 0.36
C LEU A 50 18.58 21.24 -0.52
N ALA A 51 19.28 20.29 -1.15
CA ALA A 51 18.64 19.39 -2.08
C ALA A 51 17.70 18.38 -1.37
N PRO A 52 16.51 18.11 -1.95
CA PRO A 52 15.54 17.20 -1.37
C PRO A 52 16.08 15.77 -1.29
N GLU A 53 15.69 15.04 -0.25
CA GLU A 53 15.91 13.59 -0.17
C GLU A 53 15.02 12.86 -1.20
N PRO A 54 15.46 11.70 -1.71
CA PRO A 54 16.66 10.95 -1.36
C PRO A 54 17.95 11.44 -2.01
N TRP A 55 19.06 11.08 -1.38
CA TRP A 55 20.38 11.16 -2.01
C TRP A 55 20.75 9.84 -2.66
N PHE A 56 21.06 9.89 -3.96
CA PHE A 56 21.44 8.72 -4.75
C PHE A 56 22.94 8.47 -4.65
N ILE A 57 23.33 7.21 -4.54
CA ILE A 57 24.72 6.77 -4.45
C ILE A 57 24.95 5.74 -5.56
N VAL A 58 25.84 6.03 -6.49
CA VAL A 58 26.25 5.11 -7.56
C VAL A 58 27.59 4.50 -7.17
N ASP A 59 27.68 3.18 -7.11
CA ASP A 59 28.95 2.51 -6.87
C ASP A 59 29.72 2.15 -8.15
N GLU A 60 30.88 1.53 -7.98
CA GLU A 60 31.78 1.14 -9.07
C GLU A 60 31.18 0.10 -10.03
N ASN A 61 30.16 -0.65 -9.60
CA ASN A 61 29.46 -1.64 -10.42
C ASN A 61 28.25 -1.06 -11.16
N ASP A 62 28.06 0.27 -11.12
CA ASP A 62 26.88 0.96 -11.64
C ASP A 62 25.58 0.62 -10.89
N ASP A 63 25.69 0.08 -9.67
CA ASP A 63 24.53 -0.17 -8.80
C ASP A 63 24.13 1.11 -8.05
N VAL A 64 22.82 1.37 -8.01
CA VAL A 64 22.24 2.55 -7.37
C VAL A 64 21.74 2.20 -5.98
N LYS A 65 22.25 2.92 -4.99
CA LYS A 65 21.80 2.92 -3.60
C LYS A 65 21.17 4.28 -3.30
N THR A 66 20.37 4.33 -2.24
CA THR A 66 19.68 5.55 -1.81
C THR A 66 19.85 5.77 -0.32
N MET A 67 19.96 7.03 0.08
CA MET A 67 19.99 7.46 1.47
C MET A 67 18.80 8.38 1.75
N PHE A 68 18.07 8.06 2.82
CA PHE A 68 16.99 8.84 3.38
C PHE A 68 17.31 9.14 4.85
N SER A 69 16.80 10.24 5.39
CA SER A 69 16.79 10.40 6.83
C SER A 69 15.94 9.30 7.48
N VAL A 70 16.30 8.92 8.70
CA VAL A 70 15.52 7.95 9.49
C VAL A 70 14.08 8.44 9.67
N LYS A 71 13.88 9.76 9.81
CA LYS A 71 12.56 10.38 9.92
C LYS A 71 11.72 10.10 8.67
N THR A 72 12.24 10.39 7.48
CA THR A 72 11.55 10.12 6.20
C THR A 72 11.19 8.64 6.07
N LEU A 73 12.10 7.75 6.46
CA LEU A 73 11.87 6.30 6.38
C LEU A 73 10.76 5.83 7.34
N VAL A 74 10.73 6.37 8.57
CA VAL A 74 9.67 6.07 9.55
C VAL A 74 8.32 6.58 9.07
N GLU A 75 8.24 7.81 8.57
CA GLU A 75 7.01 8.40 8.03
C GLU A 75 6.48 7.59 6.84
N PHE A 76 7.37 7.19 5.92
CA PHE A 76 7.00 6.32 4.79
C PHE A 76 6.41 4.99 5.27
N LEU A 77 7.04 4.32 6.25
CA LEU A 77 6.56 3.05 6.78
C LEU A 77 5.21 3.19 7.50
N GLN A 78 4.99 4.29 8.21
CA GLN A 78 3.70 4.58 8.86
C GLN A 78 2.62 4.80 7.81
N ASN A 79 2.86 5.67 6.82
CA ASN A 79 1.92 5.94 5.74
C ASN A 79 1.59 4.67 4.94
N ALA A 80 2.58 3.81 4.69
CA ALA A 80 2.36 2.53 4.02
C ALA A 80 1.46 1.58 4.84
N LYS A 81 1.64 1.54 6.16
CA LYS A 81 0.77 0.76 7.07
C LYS A 81 -0.66 1.30 7.09
N ASP A 82 -0.81 2.62 7.18
CA ASP A 82 -2.12 3.26 7.19
C ASP A 82 -2.85 3.05 5.85
N LEU A 83 -2.14 3.18 4.73
CA LEU A 83 -2.69 2.89 3.41
C LEU A 83 -3.12 1.42 3.28
N GLN A 84 -2.32 0.49 3.80
CA GLN A 84 -2.67 -0.92 3.80
C GLN A 84 -3.94 -1.17 4.62
N LYS A 85 -4.06 -0.57 5.80
CA LYS A 85 -5.24 -0.66 6.66
C LYS A 85 -6.47 -0.06 5.97
N ASN A 86 -6.37 1.16 5.45
CA ASN A 86 -7.47 1.84 4.77
C ASN A 86 -7.94 1.04 3.55
N ASN A 87 -7.02 0.48 2.76
CA ASN A 87 -7.37 -0.38 1.63
C ASN A 87 -8.08 -1.67 2.06
N PHE A 88 -7.70 -2.23 3.20
CA PHE A 88 -8.38 -3.40 3.76
C PHE A 88 -9.80 -3.05 4.21
N GLU A 89 -9.96 -1.96 4.97
CA GLU A 89 -11.26 -1.45 5.42
C GLU A 89 -12.18 -1.17 4.23
N LEU A 90 -11.73 -0.44 3.21
CA LEU A 90 -12.51 -0.16 1.99
C LEU A 90 -12.97 -1.43 1.26
N LYS A 91 -12.12 -2.46 1.19
CA LYS A 91 -12.51 -3.73 0.58
C LYS A 91 -13.57 -4.46 1.41
N LEU A 92 -13.47 -4.39 2.73
CA LEU A 92 -14.46 -4.97 3.63
C LEU A 92 -15.79 -4.23 3.51
N GLU A 93 -15.78 -2.89 3.51
CA GLU A 93 -16.97 -2.07 3.29
C GLU A 93 -17.68 -2.48 2.00
N LYS A 94 -16.91 -2.56 0.89
CA LYS A 94 -17.43 -2.96 -0.41
C LYS A 94 -18.08 -4.36 -0.37
N ALA A 95 -17.41 -5.33 0.25
CA ALA A 95 -17.92 -6.70 0.36
C ALA A 95 -19.22 -6.78 1.18
N ILE A 96 -19.33 -5.99 2.25
CA ILE A 96 -20.54 -5.89 3.07
C ILE A 96 -21.69 -5.29 2.24
N TYR A 97 -21.46 -4.15 1.57
CA TYR A 97 -22.49 -3.49 0.77
C TYR A 97 -23.02 -4.37 -0.37
N GLN A 98 -22.18 -5.22 -0.96
CA GLN A 98 -22.59 -6.17 -2.00
C GLN A 98 -23.64 -7.18 -1.52
N GLN A 99 -23.72 -7.44 -0.21
CA GLN A 99 -24.72 -8.35 0.37
C GLN A 99 -25.93 -7.64 0.97
N ILE A 100 -26.05 -6.32 0.77
CA ILE A 100 -27.22 -5.51 1.17
C ILE A 100 -27.53 -5.68 2.67
N PRO A 101 -26.70 -5.09 3.55
CA PRO A 101 -26.92 -5.19 4.99
C PRO A 101 -28.19 -4.43 5.39
N ILE A 102 -28.90 -4.93 6.41
CA ILE A 102 -30.00 -4.19 7.04
C ILE A 102 -29.43 -3.03 7.86
N ASP A 103 -28.43 -3.33 8.69
CA ASP A 103 -27.63 -2.35 9.41
C ASP A 103 -26.15 -2.61 9.12
N PHE A 104 -25.52 -1.64 8.47
CA PHE A 104 -24.11 -1.72 8.10
C PHE A 104 -23.19 -1.83 9.32
N ASN A 105 -23.48 -1.07 10.38
CA ASN A 105 -22.61 -1.00 11.55
C ASN A 105 -22.61 -2.32 12.32
N ASP A 106 -23.76 -2.99 12.40
CA ASP A 106 -23.87 -4.31 13.03
C ASP A 106 -23.05 -5.36 12.27
N VAL A 107 -23.18 -5.40 10.94
CA VAL A 107 -22.40 -6.31 10.09
C VAL A 107 -20.90 -6.01 10.19
N TRP A 108 -20.52 -4.73 10.24
CA TRP A 108 -19.14 -4.30 10.37
C TRP A 108 -18.50 -4.82 11.66
N ILE A 109 -19.18 -4.67 12.80
CA ILE A 109 -18.69 -5.13 14.10
C ILE A 109 -18.49 -6.65 14.08
N VAL A 110 -19.47 -7.42 13.58
CA VAL A 110 -19.39 -8.88 13.49
C VAL A 110 -18.26 -9.32 12.55
N ALA A 111 -18.11 -8.66 11.40
CA ALA A 111 -17.05 -8.97 10.45
C ALA A 111 -15.66 -8.71 11.03
N MET A 112 -15.48 -7.57 11.70
CA MET A 112 -14.21 -7.23 12.37
C MET A 112 -13.88 -8.19 13.51
N ASP A 113 -14.88 -8.68 14.24
CA ASP A 113 -14.68 -9.68 15.30
C ASP A 113 -14.21 -11.04 14.72
N GLU A 114 -14.86 -11.52 13.67
CA GLU A 114 -14.45 -12.76 12.99
C GLU A 114 -13.05 -12.62 12.35
N ILE A 115 -12.71 -11.45 11.80
CA ILE A 115 -11.36 -11.15 11.31
C ILE A 115 -10.34 -11.25 12.44
N LYS A 116 -10.57 -10.57 13.57
CA LYS A 116 -9.67 -10.61 14.74
C LYS A 116 -9.48 -12.04 15.24
N HIS A 117 -10.53 -12.84 15.23
CA HIS A 117 -10.48 -14.24 15.61
C HIS A 117 -9.65 -15.10 14.64
N GLN A 118 -9.74 -14.86 13.33
CA GLN A 118 -8.86 -15.52 12.34
C GLN A 118 -7.40 -15.09 12.49
N VAL A 119 -7.16 -13.81 12.76
CA VAL A 119 -5.81 -13.29 13.01
C VAL A 119 -5.19 -13.88 14.26
N ALA A 120 -5.96 -13.99 15.34
CA ALA A 120 -5.53 -14.66 16.58
C ALA A 120 -5.17 -16.14 16.35
N LYS A 121 -5.77 -16.78 15.34
CA LYS A 121 -5.44 -18.15 14.91
C LYS A 121 -4.22 -18.23 13.97
N GLY A 122 -3.56 -17.11 13.68
CA GLY A 122 -2.34 -17.03 12.88
C GLY A 122 -2.55 -16.68 11.40
N VAL A 123 -3.77 -16.37 10.98
CA VAL A 123 -4.03 -15.91 9.60
C VAL A 123 -3.60 -14.44 9.48
N LYS A 124 -2.84 -14.09 8.44
CA LYS A 124 -2.52 -12.68 8.16
C LYS A 124 -3.75 -11.98 7.59
N GLU A 125 -4.06 -10.76 8.05
CA GLU A 125 -5.20 -9.96 7.57
C GLU A 125 -5.26 -9.85 6.04
N VAL A 126 -4.11 -9.72 5.38
CA VAL A 126 -3.99 -9.59 3.92
C VAL A 126 -4.46 -10.84 3.15
N ASN A 127 -4.47 -12.01 3.80
CA ASN A 127 -4.84 -13.28 3.19
C ASN A 127 -6.31 -13.65 3.42
N ILE A 128 -7.08 -12.81 4.12
CA ILE A 128 -8.48 -13.08 4.41
C ILE A 128 -9.30 -12.83 3.15
N ASN A 129 -10.03 -13.84 2.69
CA ASN A 129 -11.01 -13.69 1.62
C ASN A 129 -12.28 -13.03 2.19
N LEU A 130 -12.42 -11.72 1.95
CA LEU A 130 -13.50 -10.91 2.48
C LEU A 130 -14.86 -11.31 1.93
N ASP A 131 -14.96 -11.71 0.67
CA ASP A 131 -16.24 -12.15 0.07
C ASP A 131 -16.75 -13.43 0.73
N GLN A 132 -15.85 -14.40 0.96
CA GLN A 132 -16.17 -15.61 1.69
C GLN A 132 -16.50 -15.33 3.15
N LEU A 133 -15.78 -14.40 3.78
CA LEU A 133 -16.07 -13.97 5.15
C LEU A 133 -17.50 -13.44 5.27
N ILE A 134 -17.90 -12.48 4.43
CA ILE A 134 -19.25 -11.92 4.48
C ILE A 134 -20.30 -12.97 4.13
N SER A 135 -20.04 -13.85 3.14
CA SER A 135 -20.97 -14.95 2.82
C SER A 135 -21.18 -15.91 4.00
N ASN A 136 -20.13 -16.18 4.78
CA ASN A 136 -20.22 -16.99 5.98
C ASN A 136 -21.02 -16.26 7.08
N ILE A 137 -20.82 -14.95 7.24
CA ILE A 137 -21.57 -14.14 8.19
C ILE A 137 -23.05 -14.09 7.80
N HIS A 138 -23.38 -13.90 6.52
CA HIS A 138 -24.76 -13.95 6.01
C HIS A 138 -25.43 -15.30 6.30
N THR A 139 -24.67 -16.40 6.21
CA THR A 139 -25.21 -17.73 6.53
C THR A 139 -25.42 -17.93 8.03
N LYS A 140 -24.51 -17.43 8.87
CA LYS A 140 -24.58 -17.55 10.34
C LYS A 140 -25.60 -16.58 10.96
N HIS A 141 -25.74 -15.39 10.37
CA HIS A 141 -26.54 -14.27 10.86
C HIS A 141 -27.39 -13.69 9.72
N PRO A 142 -28.39 -14.44 9.22
CA PRO A 142 -29.23 -14.00 8.10
C PRO A 142 -30.04 -12.74 8.45
N ASN A 143 -30.30 -12.51 9.74
CA ASN A 143 -31.02 -11.34 10.25
C ASN A 143 -30.25 -10.02 10.10
N LEU A 144 -29.00 -10.04 9.66
CA LEU A 144 -28.21 -8.84 9.42
C LEU A 144 -28.29 -8.36 7.96
N PHE A 145 -28.89 -9.15 7.06
CA PHE A 145 -28.92 -8.87 5.62
C PHE A 145 -30.36 -8.95 5.09
N ILE A 146 -30.63 -8.21 4.02
CA ILE A 146 -31.95 -8.18 3.42
C ILE A 146 -32.18 -9.44 2.57
N ASP A 147 -33.18 -10.24 2.91
CA ASP A 147 -33.66 -11.30 2.01
C ASP A 147 -34.63 -10.71 0.97
N MET A 148 -34.11 -10.49 -0.24
CA MET A 148 -34.89 -10.00 -1.37
C MET A 148 -36.08 -10.90 -1.72
N LYS A 149 -36.02 -12.21 -1.45
CA LYS A 149 -37.16 -13.11 -1.69
C LYS A 149 -38.30 -12.79 -0.74
N GLU A 150 -37.98 -12.54 0.52
CA GLU A 150 -38.97 -12.19 1.54
C GLU A 150 -39.60 -10.82 1.22
N VAL A 151 -38.79 -9.84 0.80
CA VAL A 151 -39.27 -8.53 0.36
C VAL A 151 -40.21 -8.65 -0.85
N MET A 152 -39.81 -9.39 -1.89
CA MET A 152 -40.63 -9.58 -3.10
C MET A 152 -41.95 -10.33 -2.82
N GLN A 153 -41.97 -11.27 -1.87
CA GLN A 153 -43.20 -11.97 -1.47
C GLN A 153 -44.14 -11.05 -0.69
N LYS A 154 -43.62 -10.21 0.21
CA LYS A 154 -44.44 -9.23 0.96
C LYS A 154 -45.08 -8.20 0.02
N VAL A 155 -44.34 -7.68 -0.96
CA VAL A 155 -44.87 -6.71 -1.95
C VAL A 155 -46.02 -7.33 -2.77
N LYS A 156 -45.85 -8.55 -3.29
CA LYS A 156 -46.91 -9.25 -4.06
C LYS A 156 -48.18 -9.56 -3.26
N THR A 157 -48.06 -9.67 -1.94
CA THR A 157 -49.20 -9.96 -1.06
C THR A 157 -50.01 -8.70 -0.74
N ASN A 158 -49.33 -7.55 -0.59
CA ASN A 158 -49.98 -6.26 -0.34
C ASN A 158 -50.64 -5.64 -1.57
N GLU A 159 -50.22 -5.97 -2.80
CA GLU A 159 -50.90 -5.53 -4.04
C GLU A 159 -52.19 -6.31 -4.37
N ARG A 160 -52.53 -7.32 -3.56
CA ARG A 160 -53.74 -8.17 -3.76
C ARG A 160 -54.89 -7.85 -2.80
N LEU A 161 -54.80 -6.74 -2.07
CA LEU A 161 -55.85 -6.19 -1.20
C LEU A 161 -56.40 -4.89 -1.81
#